data_AF-A0A9P6MKF2-F1
#
_entry.id   AF-A0A9P6MKF2-F1
#
_cell.length_a   1.000
_cell.length_b   1.000
_cell.length_c   1.000
_cell.angle_alpha   90.00
_cell.angle_beta   90.00
_cell.angle_gamma   90.00
#
_symmetry.space_group_name_H-M   'P 1'
#
loop_
_entity.id
_entity.type
_entity.pdbx_description
1 polymer ?
#
loop_
_entity_poly.entity_id
_entity_poly.type
_entity_poly.pdbx_seq_one_letter_code
_entity_poly.pdbx_strand_id
1 'polypeptide(L)'
;MEPEARVCLIINRFSRNLIVMYASSACEKVLNIDPDQLTGKPILLYIRADDLAPFMEQVDVIKTTTVITQMRFWFQSPNRSREIPCEAILFGATDGIVAVVRRCKPFVRKYFIRSKGQFEAGSQGTSWSSGSTGPYDTSTNFIQSNTQSDQDSRS
;
A
#
# COMPACT_ATOMS: atom_id res chain seq x y z
N MET A 1 23.19 3.94 28.44
CA MET A 1 22.03 3.57 27.60
C MET A 1 22.43 3.88 26.18
N GLU A 2 22.67 2.87 25.35
CA GLU A 2 23.02 3.11 23.95
C GLU A 2 21.81 3.69 23.20
N PRO A 3 21.94 4.79 22.45
CA PRO A 3 20.84 5.35 21.67
C PRO A 3 20.41 4.37 20.56
N GLU A 4 19.11 4.26 20.33
CA GLU A 4 18.57 3.41 19.26
C GLU A 4 19.06 3.90 17.88
N ALA A 5 19.78 3.03 17.16
CA ALA A 5 20.36 3.37 15.87
C ALA A 5 19.29 3.68 14.80
N ARG A 6 19.49 4.78 14.07
CA ARG A 6 18.66 5.23 12.95
C ARG A 6 19.54 5.43 11.73
N VAL A 7 19.06 4.95 10.59
CA VAL A 7 19.67 5.21 9.28
C VAL A 7 19.13 6.52 8.76
N CYS A 8 20.02 7.36 8.24
CA CYS A 8 19.64 8.54 7.47
C CYS A 8 19.94 8.25 6.00
N LEU A 9 18.93 8.40 5.15
CA LEU A 9 19.06 8.33 3.70
C LEU A 9 18.66 9.66 3.08
N ILE A 10 19.39 10.08 2.06
CA ILE A 10 18.94 11.14 1.15
C ILE A 10 18.63 10.49 -0.19
N ILE A 11 17.43 10.70 -0.69
CA ILE A 11 16.89 10.07 -1.89
C ILE A 11 16.61 11.16 -2.92
N ASN A 12 16.99 10.93 -4.17
CA ASN A 12 16.76 11.87 -5.26
C ASN A 12 15.25 12.02 -5.56
N ARG A 13 14.70 13.20 -5.25
CA ARG A 13 13.28 13.53 -5.43
C ARG A 13 12.87 13.77 -6.89
N PHE A 14 13.82 14.11 -7.77
CA PHE A 14 13.56 14.44 -9.17
C PHE A 14 13.54 13.21 -10.08
N SER A 15 14.06 12.07 -9.60
CA SER A 15 14.05 10.82 -10.34
C SER A 15 12.82 9.96 -10.03
N ARG A 16 12.28 9.26 -11.04
CA ARG A 16 11.30 8.17 -10.82
C ARG A 16 11.93 6.96 -10.14
N ASN A 17 13.25 6.78 -10.30
CA ASN A 17 13.98 5.65 -9.77
C ASN A 17 14.34 5.80 -8.28
N LEU A 18 14.14 6.98 -7.68
CA LEU A 18 14.43 7.22 -6.25
C LEU A 18 15.83 6.76 -5.86
N ILE A 19 16.83 7.24 -6.60
CA ILE A 19 18.24 6.92 -6.36
C ILE A 19 18.65 7.41 -4.97
N VAL A 20 19.28 6.53 -4.19
CA VAL A 20 19.88 6.90 -2.90
C VAL A 20 21.14 7.72 -3.17
N MET A 21 21.12 8.99 -2.80
CA MET A 21 22.24 9.93 -2.95
C MET A 21 23.21 9.87 -1.78
N TYR A 22 22.71 9.53 -0.60
CA TYR A 22 23.50 9.38 0.62
C TYR A 22 22.88 8.34 1.52
N ALA A 23 23.74 7.56 2.19
CA ALA A 23 23.36 6.61 3.22
C ALA A 23 24.33 6.71 4.41
N SER A 24 23.80 6.77 5.64
CA SER A 24 24.65 6.81 6.83
C SER A 24 25.26 5.45 7.17
N SER A 25 26.40 5.45 7.88
CA SER A 25 27.07 4.23 8.35
C SER A 25 26.23 3.34 9.27
N ALA A 26 25.12 3.86 9.80
CA ALA A 26 24.15 3.06 10.55
C ALA A 26 23.46 1.97 9.70
N CYS A 27 23.55 2.03 8.36
CA CYS A 27 23.05 1.00 7.44
C CYS A 27 23.54 -0.40 7.82
N GLU A 28 24.81 -0.54 8.20
CA GLU A 28 25.38 -1.84 8.57
C GLU A 28 24.65 -2.44 9.79
N LYS A 29 24.43 -1.62 10.81
CA LYS A 29 23.79 -2.05 12.07
C LYS A 29 22.29 -2.31 11.88
N VAL A 30 21.59 -1.42 11.16
CA VAL A 30 20.12 -1.40 11.06
C VAL A 30 19.60 -2.18 9.86
N LEU A 31 20.22 -2.06 8.69
CA LEU A 31 19.76 -2.69 7.45
C LEU A 31 20.63 -3.89 7.04
N ASN A 32 21.75 -4.12 7.72
CA ASN A 32 22.71 -5.17 7.38
C ASN A 32 23.16 -5.05 5.93
N ILE A 33 23.48 -3.82 5.52
CA ILE A 33 24.02 -3.50 4.20
C ILE A 33 25.06 -2.39 4.38
N ASP A 34 26.13 -2.48 3.60
CA ASP A 34 27.12 -1.42 3.51
C ASP A 34 26.48 -0.18 2.85
N PRO A 35 26.64 1.04 3.40
CA PRO A 35 26.14 2.27 2.77
C PRO A 35 26.62 2.48 1.33
N ASP A 36 27.82 2.02 0.95
CA ASP A 36 28.35 2.14 -0.41
C ASP A 36 27.61 1.21 -1.38
N GLN A 37 27.12 0.08 -0.89
CA GLN A 37 26.29 -0.81 -1.70
C GLN A 37 24.89 -0.24 -1.95
N LEU A 38 24.42 0.68 -1.11
CA LEU A 38 23.10 1.31 -1.20
C LEU A 38 23.15 2.59 -2.05
N THR A 39 24.21 3.38 -1.90
CA THR A 39 24.39 4.66 -2.58
C THR A 39 24.49 4.48 -4.11
N GLY A 40 23.89 5.40 -4.86
CA GLY A 40 23.84 5.36 -6.33
C GLY A 40 22.81 4.39 -6.89
N LYS A 41 22.09 3.63 -6.06
CA LYS A 41 21.08 2.66 -6.50
C LYS A 41 19.66 3.11 -6.17
N PRO A 42 18.66 2.66 -6.96
CA PRO A 42 17.26 2.84 -6.63
C PRO A 42 16.93 2.22 -5.27
N ILE A 43 16.34 2.98 -4.34
CA ILE A 43 15.88 2.42 -3.04
C ILE A 43 14.86 1.29 -3.24
N LEU A 44 14.11 1.36 -4.33
CA LEU A 44 13.07 0.40 -4.72
C LEU A 44 13.62 -1.03 -4.90
N LEU A 45 14.92 -1.20 -5.19
CA LEU A 45 15.53 -2.53 -5.28
C LEU A 45 15.58 -3.27 -3.94
N TYR A 46 15.48 -2.54 -2.83
CA TYR A 46 15.62 -3.06 -1.47
C TYR A 46 14.28 -3.06 -0.73
N ILE A 47 13.18 -2.74 -1.40
CA ILE A 47 11.85 -2.75 -0.81
C ILE A 47 11.10 -3.95 -1.38
N ARG A 48 10.46 -4.72 -0.50
CA ARG A 48 9.67 -5.87 -0.94
C ARG A 48 8.59 -5.46 -1.95
N ALA A 49 8.34 -6.31 -2.94
CA ALA A 49 7.40 -6.05 -4.02
C ALA A 49 6.01 -5.56 -3.56
N ASP A 50 5.45 -6.19 -2.52
CA ASP A 50 4.15 -5.78 -1.95
C ASP A 50 4.15 -4.31 -1.50
N ASP A 51 5.29 -3.83 -1.04
CA ASP A 51 5.45 -2.52 -0.42
C ASP A 51 5.74 -1.41 -1.42
N LEU A 52 6.09 -1.75 -2.67
CA LEU A 52 6.47 -0.78 -3.70
C LEU A 52 5.36 0.20 -4.04
N ALA A 53 4.15 -0.28 -4.34
CA ALA A 53 3.04 0.58 -4.74
C ALA A 53 2.66 1.63 -3.66
N PRO A 54 2.37 1.24 -2.40
CA PRO A 54 2.07 2.23 -1.36
C PRO A 54 3.28 3.09 -0.98
N PHE A 55 4.50 2.57 -1.10
CA PHE A 55 5.70 3.38 -0.90
C PHE A 55 5.79 4.52 -1.93
N MET A 56 5.57 4.19 -3.20
CA MET A 56 5.57 5.16 -4.29
C MET A 56 4.45 6.20 -4.15
N GLU A 57 3.22 5.78 -3.82
CA GLU A 57 2.09 6.68 -3.61
C GLU A 57 2.42 7.75 -2.54
N GLN A 58 2.99 7.33 -1.41
CA GLN A 58 3.38 8.24 -0.34
C GLN A 58 4.56 9.14 -0.76
N VAL A 59 5.52 8.61 -1.51
CA VAL A 59 6.64 9.41 -2.04
C VAL A 59 6.14 10.48 -3.01
N ASP A 60 5.16 10.17 -3.86
CA ASP A 60 4.60 11.15 -4.80
C ASP A 60 3.85 12.28 -4.08
N VAL A 61 3.15 11.96 -2.98
CA VAL A 61 2.58 12.97 -2.08
C VAL A 61 3.68 13.84 -1.48
N ILE A 62 4.76 13.25 -0.95
CA ILE A 62 5.89 14.00 -0.37
C ILE A 62 6.57 14.89 -1.42
N LYS A 63 6.67 14.46 -2.68
CA LYS A 63 7.29 15.25 -3.76
C LYS A 63 6.50 16.51 -4.11
N THR A 64 5.18 16.45 -3.99
CA THR A 64 4.25 17.51 -4.41
C THR A 64 3.83 18.42 -3.26
N THR A 65 4.07 18.00 -2.02
CA THR A 65 3.65 18.70 -0.81
C THR A 65 4.83 18.88 0.15
N THR A 66 4.57 19.47 1.32
CA THR A 66 5.55 19.62 2.40
C THR A 66 5.23 18.71 3.59
N VAL A 67 4.49 17.61 3.35
CA VAL A 67 4.08 16.71 4.43
C VAL A 67 5.25 15.84 4.90
N ILE A 68 5.17 15.46 6.18
CA ILE A 68 6.02 14.45 6.78
C ILE A 68 5.18 13.18 6.90
N THR A 69 5.67 12.09 6.32
CA THR A 69 4.96 10.80 6.35
C THR A 69 5.74 9.78 7.14
N GLN A 70 5.03 8.99 7.94
CA GLN A 70 5.56 7.79 8.57
C GLN A 70 5.00 6.56 7.85
N MET A 71 5.87 5.63 7.48
CA MET A 71 5.46 4.39 6.81
C MET A 71 6.25 3.18 7.30
N ARG A 72 5.70 2.01 7.03
CA ARG A 72 6.31 0.72 7.33
C ARG A 72 6.43 -0.11 6.07
N PHE A 73 7.59 -0.72 5.89
CA PHE A 73 7.91 -1.59 4.77
C PHE A 73 8.93 -2.65 5.19
N TRP A 74 9.04 -3.69 4.39
CA TRP A 74 10.00 -4.76 4.52
C TRP A 74 11.20 -4.47 3.62
N PHE A 75 12.36 -4.32 4.24
CA PHE A 75 13.62 -4.10 3.55
C PHE A 75 14.29 -5.44 3.20
N GLN A 76 14.70 -5.60 1.95
CA GLN A 76 15.38 -6.77 1.41
C GLN A 76 16.86 -6.47 1.25
N SER A 77 17.66 -6.82 2.25
CA SER A 77 19.12 -6.68 2.16
C SER A 77 19.73 -7.80 1.32
N PRO A 78 20.65 -7.51 0.39
CA PRO A 78 21.36 -8.54 -0.37
C PRO A 78 22.23 -9.44 0.54
N ASN A 79 22.65 -8.93 1.70
CA ASN A 79 23.52 -9.66 2.63
C ASN A 79 22.73 -10.54 3.61
N ARG A 80 21.39 -10.59 3.50
CA ARG A 80 20.54 -11.34 4.41
C ARG A 80 19.37 -12.00 3.70
N SER A 81 19.18 -13.30 3.90
CA SER A 81 18.05 -14.04 3.33
C SER A 81 16.69 -13.64 3.91
N ARG A 82 16.67 -13.06 5.12
CA ARG A 82 15.44 -12.64 5.81
C ARG A 82 15.24 -11.14 5.70
N GLU A 83 14.04 -10.76 5.29
CA GLU A 83 13.58 -9.38 5.22
C GLU A 83 13.56 -8.70 6.59
N ILE A 84 13.82 -7.39 6.60
CA ILE A 84 13.94 -6.58 7.80
C ILE A 84 12.71 -5.65 7.86
N PRO A 85 11.84 -5.76 8.87
CA PRO A 85 10.73 -4.83 9.03
C PRO A 85 11.27 -3.47 9.46
N CYS A 86 10.97 -2.46 8.65
CA CYS A 86 11.45 -1.10 8.79
C CYS A 86 10.28 -0.14 9.01
N GLU A 87 10.54 0.88 9.79
CA GLU A 87 9.69 2.06 9.94
C GLU A 87 10.51 3.27 9.57
N ALA A 88 9.98 4.09 8.67
CA ALA A 88 10.65 5.25 8.14
C ALA A 88 9.78 6.50 8.29
N ILE A 89 10.44 7.59 8.65
CA ILE A 89 9.89 8.94 8.54
C ILE A 89 10.51 9.57 7.30
N LEU A 90 9.68 10.02 6.37
CA LEU A 90 10.09 10.63 5.13
C LEU A 90 9.53 12.05 5.04
N PHE A 91 10.34 12.96 4.52
CA PHE A 91 9.92 14.33 4.22
C PHE A 91 10.72 14.90 3.04
N GLY A 92 10.09 15.81 2.32
CA GLY A 92 10.72 16.54 1.23
C GLY A 92 11.66 17.61 1.77
N ALA A 93 12.87 17.65 1.24
CA ALA A 93 13.82 18.76 1.36
C ALA A 93 13.96 19.47 0.01
N THR A 94 14.74 20.55 -0.05
CA THR A 94 14.92 21.36 -1.27
C THR A 94 15.39 20.52 -2.46
N ASP A 95 16.37 19.66 -2.27
CA ASP A 95 17.09 18.92 -3.30
C ASP A 95 16.91 17.38 -3.22
N GLY A 96 16.14 16.89 -2.24
CA GLY A 96 15.95 15.46 -2.04
C GLY A 96 14.78 15.12 -1.12
N ILE A 97 14.57 13.83 -0.89
CA ILE A 97 13.73 13.30 0.17
C ILE A 97 14.66 12.78 1.26
N VAL A 98 14.47 13.24 2.50
CA VAL A 98 15.19 12.72 3.65
C VAL A 98 14.35 11.61 4.26
N ALA A 99 14.96 10.44 4.45
CA ALA A 99 14.33 9.31 5.11
C ALA A 99 15.13 8.89 6.34
N VAL A 100 14.47 8.87 7.50
CA VAL A 100 15.03 8.36 8.75
C VAL A 100 14.41 7.00 9.03
N VAL A 101 15.22 5.94 8.95
CA VAL A 101 14.77 4.55 9.01
C VAL A 101 15.25 3.87 10.28
N ARG A 102 14.37 3.11 10.93
CA ARG A 102 14.71 2.20 12.04
C ARG A 102 14.03 0.85 11.87
N ARG A 103 14.55 -0.17 12.56
CA ARG A 103 13.85 -1.46 12.68
C ARG A 103 12.57 -1.28 13.48
N CYS A 104 11.54 -2.03 13.14
CA CYS A 104 10.31 -2.10 13.92
C CYS A 104 9.93 -3.57 14.18
N LYS A 105 8.86 -3.80 14.95
CA LYS A 105 8.33 -5.16 15.13
C LYS A 105 7.77 -5.65 13.78
N PRO A 106 7.94 -6.94 13.44
CA PRO A 106 7.26 -7.54 12.30
C PRO A 106 5.77 -7.19 12.28
N PHE A 107 5.26 -6.82 11.11
CA PHE A 107 3.85 -6.46 10.93
C PHE A 107 3.24 -7.24 9.77
N VAL A 108 2.01 -7.68 9.94
CA VAL A 108 1.22 -8.30 8.87
C VAL A 108 0.50 -7.20 8.12
N ARG A 109 0.62 -7.20 6.79
CA ARG A 109 -0.24 -6.34 5.97
C ARG A 109 -1.62 -6.96 5.87
N LYS A 110 -2.63 -6.20 6.27
CA LYS A 110 -4.01 -6.46 5.83
C LYS A 110 -4.09 -6.00 4.38
N TYR A 111 -4.20 -6.93 3.44
CA TYR A 111 -4.46 -6.59 2.05
C TYR A 111 -5.82 -5.88 1.98
N PHE A 112 -5.82 -4.58 1.70
CA PHE A 112 -7.04 -3.92 1.25
C PHE A 112 -7.15 -4.21 -0.25
N ILE A 113 -8.05 -5.12 -0.62
CA ILE A 113 -8.55 -5.18 -1.99
C ILE A 113 -9.23 -3.84 -2.21
N ARG A 114 -8.58 -2.95 -2.95
CA ARG A 114 -9.23 -1.75 -3.47
C ARG A 114 -10.22 -2.26 -4.52
N SER A 115 -11.48 -2.45 -4.16
CA SER A 115 -12.52 -2.62 -5.18
C SER A 115 -12.44 -1.39 -6.07
N LYS A 116 -12.30 -1.60 -7.39
CA LYS A 116 -12.39 -0.52 -8.36
C LYS A 116 -13.73 0.17 -8.13
N GLY A 117 -13.71 1.38 -7.56
CA GLY A 117 -14.82 2.29 -7.61
C GLY A 117 -15.17 2.51 -9.08
N GLN A 118 -16.41 2.17 -9.41
CA GLN A 118 -17.05 2.35 -10.70
C GLN A 118 -17.08 3.86 -11.01
N PHE A 119 -16.09 4.35 -11.75
CA PHE A 119 -16.18 5.63 -12.44
C PHE A 119 -17.02 5.40 -13.70
N GLU A 120 -18.34 5.52 -13.60
CA GLU A 120 -19.19 5.74 -14.78
C GLU A 120 -19.09 7.20 -15.18
N ALA A 121 -18.13 7.48 -16.06
CA ALA A 121 -18.14 8.66 -16.91
C ALA A 121 -19.30 8.53 -17.90
N GLY A 122 -20.16 9.55 -17.94
CA GLY A 122 -21.37 9.55 -18.74
C GLY A 122 -21.12 9.34 -20.24
N SER A 123 -21.95 8.51 -20.85
CA SER A 123 -22.28 8.59 -22.26
C SER A 123 -23.74 9.01 -22.38
N GLN A 124 -23.95 10.28 -22.72
CA GLN A 124 -25.22 10.76 -23.24
C GLN A 124 -25.55 9.97 -24.52
N GLY A 125 -26.69 9.28 -24.50
CA GLY A 125 -27.32 8.65 -25.65
C GLY A 125 -28.82 8.90 -25.55
N THR A 126 -29.32 9.78 -26.40
CA THR A 126 -30.73 10.17 -26.57
C THR A 126 -31.61 9.01 -27.03
N SER A 127 -32.84 8.88 -26.49
CA SER A 127 -34.08 8.97 -27.28
C SER A 127 -35.32 8.91 -26.38
N TRP A 128 -36.29 9.77 -26.67
CA TRP A 128 -37.58 9.87 -26.01
C TRP A 128 -38.58 8.88 -26.61
N SER A 129 -39.49 8.34 -25.77
CA SER A 129 -40.88 8.08 -26.18
C SER A 129 -41.78 7.89 -24.95
N SER A 130 -42.75 8.78 -24.85
CA SER A 130 -43.85 8.87 -23.90
C SER A 130 -44.82 7.69 -24.02
N GLY A 131 -45.42 7.25 -22.91
CA GLY A 131 -46.49 6.25 -22.92
C GLY A 131 -46.95 5.86 -21.52
N SER A 132 -47.94 6.58 -21.02
CA SER A 132 -48.68 6.39 -19.77
C SER A 132 -49.46 5.06 -19.67
N THR A 133 -49.49 4.48 -18.47
CA THR A 133 -50.61 3.92 -17.67
C THR A 133 -50.20 2.63 -16.94
N GLY A 134 -50.24 2.63 -15.59
CA GLY A 134 -50.51 1.40 -14.84
C GLY A 134 -52.01 1.05 -14.90
N PRO A 135 -52.56 0.19 -14.01
CA PRO A 135 -51.88 -0.62 -12.99
C PRO A 135 -52.45 -2.06 -12.87
N TYR A 136 -51.85 -2.86 -11.98
CA TYR A 136 -52.36 -4.10 -11.36
C TYR A 136 -52.30 -5.46 -12.10
N ASP A 137 -52.00 -6.44 -11.25
CA ASP A 137 -52.33 -7.87 -11.25
C ASP A 137 -51.43 -8.94 -11.89
N THR A 138 -50.70 -9.60 -10.98
CA THR A 138 -50.84 -11.01 -10.58
C THR A 138 -50.57 -12.10 -11.61
N SER A 139 -49.47 -12.84 -11.40
CA SER A 139 -49.27 -14.29 -11.62
C SER A 139 -47.80 -14.62 -11.34
N THR A 140 -47.30 -15.71 -10.76
CA THR A 140 -47.79 -16.87 -10.01
C THR A 140 -46.50 -17.48 -9.41
N ASN A 141 -46.55 -17.91 -8.15
CA ASN A 141 -45.45 -18.57 -7.42
C ASN A 141 -45.08 -19.95 -7.99
N PHE A 142 -43.96 -20.49 -7.46
CA PHE A 142 -43.38 -21.84 -7.52
C PHE A 142 -42.04 -21.86 -8.28
N ILE A 143 -40.89 -22.27 -7.72
CA ILE A 143 -40.60 -23.29 -6.71
C ILE A 143 -39.38 -22.85 -5.87
N GLN A 144 -39.45 -22.94 -4.53
CA GLN A 144 -38.27 -23.01 -3.68
C GLN A 144 -38.29 -24.29 -2.85
N SER A 145 -37.13 -24.91 -2.83
CA SER A 145 -36.75 -26.24 -2.40
C SER A 145 -36.71 -26.44 -0.88
N ASN A 146 -37.30 -27.56 -0.47
CA ASN A 146 -36.77 -28.61 0.39
C ASN A 146 -36.21 -28.31 1.81
N THR A 147 -36.81 -29.04 2.76
CA THR A 147 -36.21 -29.80 3.89
C THR A 147 -35.53 -29.04 5.03
N GLN A 148 -36.03 -29.17 6.28
CA GLN A 148 -35.65 -30.24 7.21
C GLN A 148 -36.47 -30.20 8.54
N SER A 149 -36.97 -31.37 8.97
CA SER A 149 -37.03 -31.95 10.35
C SER A 149 -37.60 -31.11 11.52
N ASP A 150 -38.41 -31.62 12.46
CA ASP A 150 -38.55 -33.00 12.96
C ASP A 150 -39.66 -33.08 14.04
N GLN A 151 -40.07 -34.31 14.34
CA GLN A 151 -40.72 -34.83 15.57
C GLN A 151 -42.25 -34.79 15.72
N ASP A 152 -42.84 -35.87 15.21
CA ASP A 152 -44.04 -36.52 15.74
C ASP A 152 -43.77 -37.18 17.10
N SER A 153 -44.66 -36.94 18.06
CA SER A 153 -44.84 -37.78 19.24
C SER A 153 -46.27 -38.31 19.28
N ARG A 154 -46.36 -39.64 19.20
CA ARG A 154 -47.54 -40.50 19.37
C ARG A 154 -48.36 -40.15 20.61
N SER A 155 -49.68 -40.25 20.47
CA SER A 155 -50.59 -40.92 21.40
C SER A 155 -51.80 -41.42 20.63
#